data_AF-A0A6G3XT67-F1
#
_entry.id   AF-A0A6G3XT67-F1
#
_cell.length_a   1.000
_cell.length_b   1.000
_cell.length_c   1.000
_cell.angle_alpha   90.00
_cell.angle_beta   90.00
_cell.angle_gamma   90.00
#
_symmetry.space_group_name_H-M   'P 1'
#
loop_
_entity.id
_entity.type
_entity.pdbx_description
1 polymer ?
#
loop_
_entity_poly.entity_id
_entity_poly.type
_entity_poly.pdbx_seq_one_letter_code
_entity_poly.pdbx_strand_id
1 'polypeptide(L)' 'AGVYDAVSGPVLGLVRSVLRDPAQSEEVAQEVLVEVWRTAPRFRASRGSAMNWVLTLAHHRAVDRVRSAESAAAREHK' A
#
# COMPACT_ATOMS: atom_id res chain seq x y z
N ALA A 1 14.63 10.06 13.09
CA ALA A 1 13.89 9.18 12.18
C ALA A 1 13.11 10.05 11.21
N GLY A 2 13.25 9.81 9.91
CA GLY A 2 12.53 10.54 8.87
C GLY A 2 11.11 9.99 8.64
N VAL A 3 10.37 10.60 7.71
CA VAL A 3 9.04 10.11 7.31
C VAL A 3 9.12 8.66 6.84
N TYR A 4 10.10 8.33 5.99
CA TYR A 4 10.32 6.97 5.49
C TYR A 4 10.49 5.94 6.61
N ASP A 5 11.32 6.22 7.61
CA ASP A 5 11.55 5.32 8.75
C ASP A 5 10.26 5.08 9.54
N ALA A 6 9.42 6.11 9.66
CA ALA A 6 8.16 6.03 10.40
C ALA A 6 7.10 5.20 9.66
N VAL A 7 7.05 5.27 8.32
CA VAL A 7 5.96 4.66 7.55
C VAL A 7 6.31 3.32 6.91
N SER A 8 7.57 3.05 6.61
CA SER A 8 7.99 1.86 5.84
C SER A 8 7.62 0.54 6.53
N GLY A 9 7.89 0.42 7.84
CA GLY A 9 7.53 -0.75 8.64
C GLY A 9 6.01 -1.01 8.69
N PRO A 10 5.19 -0.03 9.12
CA PRO A 10 3.73 -0.16 9.13
C PRO A 10 3.11 -0.48 7.76
N VAL A 11 3.58 0.17 6.69
CA VAL A 11 3.10 -0.08 5.33
C VAL A 11 3.40 -1.53 4.92
N LEU A 12 4.65 -1.97 5.07
CA LEU A 12 5.04 -3.33 4.69
C LEU A 12 4.28 -4.38 5.52
N GLY A 13 4.09 -4.15 6.82
CA GLY A 13 3.33 -5.04 7.69
C GLY A 13 1.87 -5.19 7.24
N LEU A 14 1.21 -4.08 6.92
CA LEU A 14 -0.16 -4.08 6.43
C LEU A 14 -0.28 -4.79 5.07
N VAL A 15 0.57 -4.45 4.10
CA VAL A 15 0.54 -5.08 2.78
C VAL A 15 0.78 -6.59 2.88
N ARG A 16 1.74 -7.03 3.71
CA ARG A 16 2.00 -8.46 3.96
C ARG A 16 0.79 -9.19 4.53
N SER A 17 0.02 -8.55 5.41
CA SER A 17 -1.20 -9.17 5.95
C SER A 17 -2.29 -9.40 4.89
N VAL A 18 -2.30 -8.61 3.83
CA VAL A 18 -3.29 -8.71 2.74
C VAL A 18 -2.82 -9.67 1.65
N LEU A 19 -1.59 -9.50 1.13
CA LEU A 19 -1.09 -10.27 -0.01
C LEU A 19 -0.59 -11.66 0.37
N ARG A 20 -0.06 -11.85 1.58
CA ARG A 20 0.56 -13.11 2.07
C ARG A 20 1.74 -13.64 1.23
N ASP A 21 2.15 -12.93 0.18
CA ASP A 21 3.37 -13.18 -0.60
C ASP A 21 4.44 -12.12 -0.27
N PRO A 22 5.63 -12.49 0.24
CA PRO A 22 6.65 -11.52 0.64
C PRO A 22 7.14 -10.62 -0.49
N ALA A 23 7.40 -11.18 -1.68
CA ALA A 23 7.99 -10.44 -2.80
C ALA A 23 7.01 -9.41 -3.38
N GLN A 24 5.77 -9.84 -3.63
CA GLN A 24 4.69 -8.96 -4.07
C GLN A 24 4.38 -7.89 -3.02
N SER A 25 4.48 -8.24 -1.73
CA SER A 25 4.25 -7.26 -0.66
C SER A 25 5.30 -6.17 -0.62
N GLU A 26 6.57 -6.51 -0.86
CA GLU A 26 7.65 -5.52 -0.91
C GLU A 26 7.51 -4.60 -2.12
N GLU A 27 7.15 -5.13 -3.28
CA GLU A 27 6.86 -4.34 -4.48
C GLU A 27 5.71 -3.36 -4.24
N VAL A 28 4.57 -3.84 -3.72
CA VAL A 28 3.41 -2.98 -3.42
C VAL A 28 3.74 -1.94 -2.35
N ALA A 29 4.49 -2.31 -1.31
CA ALA A 29 4.91 -1.35 -0.28
C ALA A 29 5.78 -0.23 -0.88
N GLN A 30 6.70 -0.54 -1.80
CA GLN A 30 7.51 0.46 -2.49
C GLN A 30 6.66 1.40 -3.35
N GLU A 31 5.70 0.86 -4.12
CA GLU A 31 4.77 1.67 -4.91
C GLU A 31 3.97 2.64 -4.03
N VAL A 32 3.47 2.16 -2.89
CA VAL A 32 2.74 2.98 -1.92
C VAL A 32 3.62 4.10 -1.37
N LEU A 33 4.87 3.80 -0.98
CA LEU A 33 5.77 4.82 -0.44
C LEU A 33 6.12 5.91 -1.47
N VAL A 34 6.28 5.53 -2.74
CA VAL A 34 6.44 6.49 -3.84
C VAL A 34 5.18 7.34 -4.02
N GLU A 35 4.00 6.73 -3.94
CA GLU A 35 2.73 7.46 -4.04
C GLU A 35 2.54 8.42 -2.86
N VAL A 36 2.86 8.01 -1.64
CA VAL A 36 2.87 8.87 -0.45
C VAL A 36 3.77 10.09 -0.69
N TRP A 37 4.99 9.90 -1.18
CA TRP A 37 5.90 11.01 -1.50
C TRP A 37 5.27 11.98 -2.51
N ARG A 38 4.70 11.46 -3.61
CA ARG A 38 4.08 12.25 -4.67
C ARG A 38 2.83 13.00 -4.21
N THR A 39 2.07 12.42 -3.28
CA THR A 39 0.77 12.94 -2.85
C THR A 39 0.81 13.64 -1.50
N ALA A 40 1.94 13.61 -0.78
CA ALA A 40 2.13 14.28 0.51
C ALA A 40 1.71 15.76 0.52
N PRO A 41 1.96 16.59 -0.53
CA PRO A 41 1.48 17.98 -0.54
C PRO A 41 -0.05 18.13 -0.47
N ARG A 42 -0.80 17.06 -0.77
CA ARG A 42 -2.28 17.04 -0.71
C ARG A 42 -2.82 16.58 0.64
N PHE A 43 -1.95 16.09 1.54
CA PHE A 43 -2.36 15.70 2.88
C PHE A 43 -2.95 16.90 3.64
N ARG A 44 -4.08 16.67 4.31
CA ARG A 44 -4.76 17.67 5.13
C ARG A 44 -4.90 17.13 6.55
N ALA A 45 -4.14 17.70 7.48
CA ALA A 45 -4.16 17.29 8.89
C ALA A 45 -5.56 17.41 9.54
N SER A 46 -6.41 18.30 9.02
CA SER A 46 -7.81 18.43 9.45
C SER A 46 -8.68 17.21 9.14
N ARG A 47 -8.22 16.28 8.29
CA ARG A 47 -8.94 15.05 7.90
C ARG A 47 -8.43 13.79 8.60
N GLY A 48 -7.48 13.92 9.53
CA GLY A 48 -6.94 12.79 10.29
C GLY A 48 -5.41 12.76 10.33
N SER A 49 -4.86 11.70 10.93
CA SER A 49 -3.42 11.53 11.06
C SER A 49 -2.76 11.16 9.73
N ALA A 50 -1.52 11.59 9.53
CA ALA A 50 -0.73 11.22 8.35
C ALA A 50 -0.53 9.71 8.26
N MET A 51 -0.32 9.03 9.39
CA MET A 51 -0.17 7.57 9.43
C MET A 51 -1.45 6.86 8.95
N ASN A 52 -2.63 7.28 9.42
CA ASN A 52 -3.88 6.67 8.97
C ASN A 52 -4.09 6.88 7.46
N TRP A 53 -3.80 8.07 6.96
CA TRP A 53 -3.89 8.36 5.53
C TRP A 53 -2.95 7.45 4.70
N VAL A 54 -1.71 7.27 5.15
CA VAL A 54 -0.74 6.36 4.51
C VAL A 54 -1.22 4.90 4.56
N LEU A 55 -1.74 4.44 5.70
CA LEU A 55 -2.24 3.07 5.83
C LEU A 55 -3.51 2.83 5.00
N THR A 56 -4.37 3.83 4.84
CA THR A 56 -5.51 3.76 3.91
C THR A 56 -5.03 3.56 2.47
N LEU A 57 -4.01 4.31 2.05
CA LEU A 57 -3.45 4.16 0.72
C LEU A 57 -2.83 2.78 0.51
N ALA A 58 -2.06 2.30 1.49
CA ALA A 58 -1.47 0.98 1.48
C ALA A 58 -2.53 -0.13 1.36
N HIS A 59 -3.62 -0.01 2.13
CA HIS A 59 -4.72 -0.97 2.09
C HIS A 59 -5.39 -1.01 0.71
N HIS A 60 -5.72 0.16 0.13
CA HIS A 60 -6.32 0.23 -1.20
C HIS A 60 -5.43 -0.44 -2.25
N ARG A 61 -4.14 -0.12 -2.27
CA ARG A 61 -3.19 -0.70 -3.24
C ARG A 61 -3.07 -2.22 -3.08
N ALA A 62 -3.03 -2.71 -1.85
CA ALA A 62 -2.97 -4.13 -1.56
C ALA A 62 -4.23 -4.88 -2.06
N VAL A 63 -5.42 -4.32 -1.80
CA VAL A 63 -6.69 -4.89 -2.28
C VAL A 63 -6.76 -4.88 -3.80
N ASP A 64 -6.33 -3.79 -4.45
CA ASP A 64 -6.31 -3.70 -5.91
C ASP A 64 -5.38 -4.74 -6.53
N ARG A 65 -4.23 -5.04 -5.90
CA ARG A 65 -3.32 -6.11 -6.34
C ARG A 65 -4.00 -7.49 -6.25
N VAL A 66 -4.68 -7.79 -5.16
CA VAL A 66 -5.44 -9.06 -5.01
C VAL A 66 -6.48 -9.20 -6.11
N ARG A 67 -7.31 -8.16 -6.31
CA ARG A 67 -8.34 -8.16 -7.35
C ARG A 67 -7.77 -8.34 -8.75
N SER A 68 -6.65 -7.72 -9.04
CA SER A 68 -5.95 -7.87 -10.33
C SER A 68 -5.45 -9.29 -10.54
N ALA A 69 -4.89 -9.93 -9.51
CA ALA A 69 -4.41 -11.31 -9.56
C ALA A 69 -5.56 -12.30 -9.78
N GLU A 70 -6.66 -12.15 -9.02
CA GLU A 70 -7.87 -12.97 -9.18
C GLU A 70 -8.47 -12.82 -10.59
N SER A 71 -8.54 -11.59 -11.10
CA SER A 71 -9.05 -11.32 -12.44
C SER A 71 -8.16 -11.93 -13.54
N ALA A 72 -6.85 -12.01 -13.33
CA ALA A 72 -5.93 -12.66 -14.26
C ALA A 72 -6.12 -14.18 -14.27
N ALA A 73 -6.20 -14.80 -13.10
CA ALA A 73 -6.45 -16.24 -12.97
C ALA A 73 -7.80 -16.66 -13.59
N ALA A 74 -8.84 -15.83 -13.43
CA ALA A 74 -10.16 -16.11 -14.02
C ALA A 74 -10.16 -16.09 -15.57
N ARG A 75 -9.27 -15.30 -16.19
CA ARG A 75 -9.13 -15.27 -17.66
C ARG A 75 -8.36 -16.46 -18.21
N GLU A 76 -7.40 -16.98 -17.46
CA GLU A 76 -6.62 -18.16 -17.87
C GLU A 76 -7.44 -19.46 -17.80
N HIS A 77 -8.45 -19.50 -16.93
CA HIS A 77 -9.33 -20.65 -16.78
C HIS A 77 -10.47 -20.71 -17.82
N LYS A 78 -10.54 -19.79 -18.77
CA LYS A 78 -11.57 -19.68 -19.81
C LYS A 78 -10.97 -19.92 -21.19
#